data_AF-A0A497BG80-F1
#
_entry.id   AF-A0A497BG80-F1
#
_cell.length_a   1.000
_cell.length_b   1.000
_cell.length_c   1.000
_cell.angle_alpha   90.00
_cell.angle_beta   90.00
_cell.angle_gamma   90.00
#
_symmetry.space_group_name_H-M   'P 1'
#
loop_
_entity.id
_entity.type
_entity.pdbx_description
1 polymer ?
#
loop_
_entity_poly.entity_id
_entity_poly.type
_entity_poly.pdbx_seq_one_letter_code
_entity_poly.pdbx_strand_id
1 'polypeptide(L)'
;MSQHGNPHSVVAGKQYSPVKHTDTLKVEINRIYIMWPRRVFIQWIIRNPQPNTAYTFQIYRSGSSEGEWSLLGGVFDSDYFFVDEEFGGVEAGVAKANLYSMSRTLYYKLVVEGSDGSTAEVIKQAEPWNDRRHEGIRRKLVRDAYITLKVAMGTEIAVLKRRRWGTLCDCLTSTGQPTVAHCPKCHGTKFLGGFWNPVYTYGQKGSRPINAQVMMEGIVETRQTTSIIPLLPHVEYEDIIVFLREGRRYTVKESNPTQIHNVDVHQELILSELAASSSEYDIPVGPWTEPCWWR
;
A
#
# COMPACT_ATOMS: atom_id res chain seq x y z
N MET A 1 -48.67 -20.80 32.13
CA MET A 1 -47.75 -20.94 30.98
C MET A 1 -47.49 -19.54 30.41
N SER A 2 -46.43 -18.86 30.87
CA SER A 2 -46.04 -17.54 30.35
C SER A 2 -44.82 -17.70 29.45
N GLN A 3 -44.96 -17.34 28.18
CA GLN A 3 -43.87 -17.32 27.22
C GLN A 3 -43.03 -16.05 27.44
N HIS A 4 -41.77 -16.21 27.83
CA HIS A 4 -40.80 -15.13 27.85
C HIS A 4 -40.28 -14.91 26.43
N GLY A 5 -40.67 -13.78 25.84
CA GLY A 5 -40.17 -13.31 24.55
C GLY A 5 -38.70 -12.88 24.65
N ASN A 6 -37.90 -13.33 23.70
CA ASN A 6 -36.45 -13.14 23.64
C ASN A 6 -36.13 -11.70 23.16
N PRO A 7 -35.44 -10.85 23.95
CA PRO A 7 -35.22 -9.43 23.63
C PRO A 7 -34.08 -9.13 22.63
N HIS A 8 -33.58 -10.13 21.91
CA HIS A 8 -32.40 -9.98 21.05
C HIS A 8 -32.71 -10.21 19.56
N SER A 9 -33.36 -9.24 18.89
CA SER A 9 -33.34 -9.22 17.40
C SER A 9 -33.64 -7.85 16.76
N VAL A 10 -33.22 -6.74 17.37
CA VAL A 10 -33.20 -5.44 16.66
C VAL A 10 -31.78 -5.16 16.18
N VAL A 11 -31.33 -5.93 15.17
CA VAL A 11 -30.17 -5.52 14.36
C VAL A 11 -30.69 -4.45 13.41
N ALA A 12 -30.68 -3.19 13.90
CA ALA A 12 -30.97 -2.03 13.08
C ALA A 12 -29.96 -2.00 11.93
N GLY A 13 -30.42 -2.36 10.72
CA GLY A 13 -29.63 -2.23 9.51
C GLY A 13 -29.21 -0.77 9.35
N LYS A 14 -27.93 -0.47 9.63
CA LYS A 14 -27.33 0.80 9.24
C LYS A 14 -27.45 0.89 7.72
N GLN A 15 -28.46 1.60 7.25
CA GLN A 15 -28.59 1.95 5.85
C GLN A 15 -27.31 2.70 5.47
N TYR A 16 -26.52 2.08 4.59
CA TYR A 16 -25.37 2.72 3.97
C TYR A 16 -25.90 3.93 3.20
N SER A 17 -25.76 5.11 3.79
CA SER A 17 -26.00 6.34 3.06
C SER A 17 -24.93 6.42 1.97
N PRO A 18 -25.30 6.58 0.69
CA PRO A 18 -24.32 6.68 -0.38
C PRO A 18 -23.38 7.86 -0.09
N VAL A 19 -22.08 7.62 -0.21
CA VAL A 19 -21.05 8.63 0.03
C VAL A 19 -21.29 9.79 -0.94
N LYS A 20 -21.56 11.00 -0.41
CA LYS A 20 -21.68 12.20 -1.24
C LYS A 20 -20.33 12.46 -1.90
N HIS A 21 -20.29 12.32 -3.22
CA HIS A 21 -19.13 12.73 -4.02
C HIS A 21 -19.00 14.26 -3.95
N THR A 22 -17.94 14.73 -3.32
CA THR A 22 -17.50 16.13 -3.39
C THR A 22 -16.42 16.23 -4.45
N ASP A 23 -16.57 17.11 -5.44
CA ASP A 23 -15.62 17.27 -6.56
C ASP A 23 -14.26 17.89 -6.18
N THR A 24 -14.09 18.27 -4.91
CA THR A 24 -12.84 18.84 -4.42
C THR A 24 -11.78 17.75 -4.24
N LEU A 25 -10.59 18.01 -4.78
CA LEU A 25 -9.37 17.22 -4.53
C LEU A 25 -9.19 17.07 -3.02
N LYS A 26 -9.00 15.84 -2.56
CA LYS A 26 -8.74 15.53 -1.15
C LYS A 26 -7.55 14.60 -1.08
N VAL A 27 -6.65 14.84 -0.14
CA VAL A 27 -5.56 13.93 0.18
C VAL A 27 -5.77 13.34 1.56
N GLU A 28 -5.48 12.05 1.69
CA GLU A 28 -5.57 11.33 2.96
C GLU A 28 -4.26 10.59 3.16
N ILE A 29 -3.55 10.88 4.26
CA ILE A 29 -2.47 9.98 4.70
C ILE A 29 -3.17 8.73 5.23
N ASN A 30 -3.13 7.66 4.43
CA ASN A 30 -3.75 6.39 4.80
C ASN A 30 -3.00 5.79 5.99
N ARG A 31 -1.66 5.71 5.89
CA ARG A 31 -0.83 5.01 6.87
C ARG A 31 0.43 5.80 7.20
N ILE A 32 0.75 5.85 8.48
CA ILE A 32 2.07 6.21 8.98
C ILE A 32 2.53 5.05 9.84
N TYR A 33 3.74 4.57 9.59
CA TYR A 33 4.26 3.39 10.24
C TYR A 33 5.72 3.60 10.62
N ILE A 34 6.01 3.49 11.91
CA ILE A 34 7.37 3.65 12.43
C ILE A 34 8.15 2.36 12.18
N MET A 35 9.07 2.41 11.23
CA MET A 35 10.02 1.35 10.91
C MET A 35 11.27 1.50 11.77
N TRP A 36 11.25 0.85 12.94
CA TRP A 36 12.36 0.90 13.89
C TRP A 36 13.66 0.34 13.29
N PRO A 37 14.83 0.99 13.51
CA PRO A 37 15.08 2.05 14.50
C PRO A 37 15.03 3.50 13.98
N ARG A 38 15.01 3.71 12.66
CA ARG A 38 15.40 5.00 12.08
C ARG A 38 14.55 5.45 10.91
N ARG A 39 13.38 4.84 10.69
CA ARG A 39 12.56 5.18 9.53
C ARG A 39 11.11 5.35 9.88
N VAL A 40 10.42 6.21 9.15
CA VAL A 40 8.96 6.25 9.16
C VAL A 40 8.46 6.12 7.73
N PHE A 41 7.68 5.07 7.50
CA PHE A 41 6.99 4.86 6.26
C PHE A 41 5.68 5.64 6.29
N ILE A 42 5.49 6.51 5.31
CA ILE A 42 4.28 7.30 5.11
C ILE A 42 3.68 6.85 3.80
N GLN A 43 2.39 6.59 3.77
CA GLN A 43 1.65 6.26 2.56
C GLN A 43 0.34 7.04 2.52
N TRP A 44 0.01 7.56 1.35
CA TRP A 44 -1.17 8.37 1.14
C TRP A 44 -2.00 7.91 -0.05
N ILE A 45 -3.23 8.42 -0.10
CA ILE A 45 -4.18 8.22 -1.19
C ILE A 45 -4.75 9.59 -1.56
N ILE A 46 -4.84 9.84 -2.87
CA ILE A 46 -5.63 10.97 -3.40
C ILE A 46 -7.07 10.49 -3.60
N ARG A 47 -8.01 11.26 -3.08
CA ARG A 47 -9.45 11.11 -3.26
C ARG A 47 -9.92 12.19 -4.23
N ASN A 48 -10.79 11.81 -5.16
CA ASN A 48 -11.29 12.67 -6.24
C ASN A 48 -10.16 13.33 -7.06
N PRO A 49 -9.21 12.55 -7.60
CA PRO A 49 -8.22 13.11 -8.51
C PRO A 49 -8.91 13.64 -9.77
N GLN A 50 -8.57 14.86 -10.18
CA GLN A 50 -8.89 15.40 -11.48
C GLN A 50 -8.24 14.56 -12.59
N PRO A 51 -8.96 14.25 -13.68
CA PRO A 51 -8.45 13.45 -14.78
C PRO A 51 -7.35 14.18 -15.54
N ASN A 52 -6.33 13.45 -16.00
CA ASN A 52 -5.17 13.99 -16.74
C ASN A 52 -4.32 15.01 -15.99
N THR A 53 -4.50 15.14 -14.67
CA THR A 53 -3.65 15.97 -13.82
C THR A 53 -2.49 15.13 -13.30
N ALA A 54 -1.26 15.64 -13.48
CA ALA A 54 -0.08 15.10 -12.80
C ALA A 54 0.01 15.73 -11.42
N TYR A 55 0.34 14.94 -10.40
CA TYR A 55 0.44 15.43 -9.02
C TYR A 55 1.87 15.33 -8.52
N THR A 56 2.28 16.37 -7.82
CA THR A 56 3.55 16.45 -7.11
C THR A 56 3.29 16.45 -5.60
N PHE A 57 4.24 15.93 -4.84
CA PHE A 57 4.10 15.75 -3.39
C PHE A 57 5.23 16.42 -2.64
N GLN A 58 4.87 17.11 -1.56
CA GLN A 58 5.81 17.67 -0.58
C GLN A 58 5.45 17.16 0.80
N ILE A 59 6.45 16.66 1.53
CA ILE A 59 6.24 16.00 2.82
C ILE A 59 7.03 16.76 3.86
N TYR A 60 6.32 17.15 4.91
CA TYR A 60 6.87 17.86 6.04
C TYR A 60 6.72 17.04 7.32
N ARG A 61 7.65 17.23 8.25
CA ARG A 61 7.63 16.67 9.60
C ARG A 61 7.64 17.79 10.63
N SER A 62 6.90 17.59 11.72
CA SER A 62 6.99 18.44 12.91
C SER A 62 6.82 17.65 14.21
N GLY A 63 7.26 18.23 15.32
CA GLY A 63 7.02 17.72 16.67
C GLY A 63 5.65 18.11 17.26
N SER A 64 4.93 19.03 16.62
CA SER A 64 3.60 19.48 17.02
C SER A 64 2.64 19.52 15.82
N SER A 65 1.33 19.55 16.09
CA SER A 65 0.30 19.70 15.05
C SER A 65 0.25 21.13 14.48
N GLU A 66 0.64 22.13 15.28
CA GLU A 66 0.60 23.55 14.92
C GLU A 66 1.83 23.98 14.11
N GLY A 67 2.95 23.27 14.26
CA GLY A 67 4.08 23.36 13.36
C GLY A 67 5.30 24.10 13.92
N GLU A 68 6.45 23.48 13.68
CA GLU A 68 7.61 24.01 12.96
C GLU A 68 7.88 22.96 11.88
N TRP A 69 7.38 23.18 10.67
CA TRP A 69 7.36 22.16 9.62
C TRP A 69 8.71 22.12 8.89
N SER A 70 9.44 21.02 9.09
CA SER A 70 10.66 20.71 8.33
C SER A 70 10.30 19.94 7.07
N LEU A 71 10.74 20.42 5.90
CA LEU A 71 10.59 19.68 4.64
C LEU A 71 11.58 18.50 4.64
N LEU A 72 11.08 17.28 4.41
CA LEU A 72 11.87 16.04 4.53
C LEU A 72 12.56 15.61 3.22
N GLY A 73 12.29 16.29 2.11
CA GLY A 73 12.81 15.91 0.81
C GLY A 73 12.36 16.85 -0.31
N GLY A 74 12.81 16.58 -1.52
CA GLY A 74 12.42 17.34 -2.71
C GLY A 74 10.96 17.12 -3.10
N VAL A 75 10.58 17.70 -4.23
CA VAL A 75 9.27 17.45 -4.85
C VAL A 75 9.29 16.03 -5.43
N PHE A 76 8.38 15.17 -4.96
CA PHE A 76 8.26 13.80 -5.47
C PHE A 76 7.22 13.75 -6.59
N ASP A 77 7.59 13.12 -7.70
CA ASP A 77 6.70 12.85 -8.82
C ASP A 77 6.33 11.37 -8.80
N SER A 78 5.03 11.06 -8.87
CA SER A 78 4.56 9.68 -9.04
C SER A 78 4.88 8.68 -7.92
N ASP A 79 5.42 9.11 -6.77
CA ASP A 79 5.60 8.26 -5.59
C ASP A 79 4.43 8.47 -4.59
N TYR A 80 4.00 7.39 -3.94
CA TYR A 80 2.81 7.36 -3.03
C TYR A 80 3.14 6.93 -1.62
N PHE A 81 4.42 6.66 -1.45
CA PHE A 81 4.99 6.39 -0.18
C PHE A 81 6.26 7.20 -0.09
N PHE A 82 6.62 7.50 1.14
CA PHE A 82 7.88 8.11 1.46
C PHE A 82 8.43 7.41 2.67
N VAL A 83 9.74 7.20 2.65
CA VAL A 83 10.46 6.70 3.80
C VAL A 83 11.25 7.86 4.35
N ASP A 84 10.79 8.41 5.47
CA ASP A 84 11.59 9.38 6.22
C ASP A 84 12.74 8.61 6.85
N GLU A 85 13.96 8.82 6.36
CA GLU A 85 15.19 8.22 6.87
C GLU A 85 16.01 9.19 7.72
N GLU A 86 15.54 10.45 7.84
CA GLU A 86 16.27 11.52 8.51
C GLU A 86 16.11 11.46 10.03
N PHE A 87 16.54 10.35 10.62
CA PHE A 87 16.44 10.09 12.06
C PHE A 87 17.82 9.90 12.73
N GLY A 88 18.04 10.71 13.77
CA GLY A 88 19.27 10.76 14.53
C GLY A 88 20.37 11.58 13.84
N GLY A 89 21.37 11.97 14.63
CA GLY A 89 22.41 12.90 14.22
C GLY A 89 22.17 14.32 14.72
N VAL A 90 23.19 15.17 14.57
CA VAL A 90 23.16 16.59 14.87
C VAL A 90 23.47 17.30 13.57
N GLU A 91 22.55 18.11 13.08
CA GLU A 91 22.75 18.94 11.89
C GLU A 91 22.72 20.40 12.34
N ALA A 92 23.78 21.15 12.02
CA ALA A 92 23.94 22.55 12.44
C ALA A 92 23.74 22.79 13.96
N GLY A 93 24.12 21.82 14.81
CA GLY A 93 23.96 21.91 16.27
C GLY A 93 22.54 21.60 16.77
N VAL A 94 21.59 21.34 15.88
CA VAL A 94 20.22 20.94 16.23
C VAL A 94 20.14 19.41 16.19
N ALA A 95 19.72 18.81 17.30
CA ALA A 95 19.50 17.38 17.37
C ALA A 95 18.31 16.99 16.49
N LYS A 96 18.54 16.13 15.48
CA LYS A 96 17.46 15.60 14.63
C LYS A 96 16.45 14.82 15.46
N ALA A 97 15.24 14.69 14.91
CA ALA A 97 14.25 13.78 15.46
C ALA A 97 14.88 12.40 15.66
N ASN A 98 14.63 11.80 16.82
CA ASN A 98 15.21 10.52 17.19
C ASN A 98 14.10 9.58 17.64
N LEU A 99 13.87 8.50 16.86
CA LEU A 99 12.90 7.46 17.19
C LEU A 99 13.31 6.60 18.41
N TYR A 100 14.57 6.68 18.87
CA TYR A 100 14.99 6.10 20.15
C TYR A 100 14.33 6.80 21.34
N SER A 101 13.93 8.07 21.19
CA SER A 101 13.14 8.77 22.20
C SER A 101 11.68 8.33 22.07
N MET A 102 11.34 7.23 22.76
CA MET A 102 10.01 6.60 22.76
C MET A 102 8.83 7.51 23.12
N SER A 103 9.07 8.78 23.48
CA SER A 103 8.07 9.76 23.93
C SER A 103 7.80 10.88 22.94
N ARG A 104 8.54 10.99 21.83
CA ARG A 104 8.33 12.11 20.88
C ARG A 104 7.16 11.79 19.95
N THR A 105 6.16 12.67 19.98
CA THR A 105 5.09 12.64 19.00
C THR A 105 5.60 13.28 17.71
N LEU A 106 5.37 12.62 16.59
CA LEU A 106 5.69 13.15 15.27
C LEU A 106 4.39 13.39 14.51
N TYR A 107 4.34 14.50 13.80
CA TYR A 107 3.29 14.85 12.87
C TYR A 107 3.88 14.94 11.48
N TYR A 108 3.13 14.47 10.50
CA TYR A 108 3.45 14.60 9.09
C TYR A 108 2.38 15.42 8.39
N LYS A 109 2.83 16.38 7.59
CA LYS A 109 1.99 17.15 6.69
C LYS A 109 2.35 16.77 5.27
N LEU A 110 1.35 16.36 4.51
CA LEU A 110 1.49 16.09 3.09
C LEU A 110 0.76 17.20 2.33
N VAL A 111 1.48 17.88 1.46
CA VAL A 111 0.94 18.86 0.51
C VAL A 111 1.00 18.24 -0.88
N VAL A 112 -0.13 18.28 -1.57
CA VAL A 112 -0.30 17.78 -2.93
C VAL A 112 -0.61 18.96 -3.83
N GLU A 113 0.12 19.09 -4.93
CA GLU A 113 -0.12 20.09 -5.96
C GLU A 113 -0.37 19.39 -7.30
N GLY A 114 -1.50 19.67 -7.92
CA GLY A 114 -1.84 19.21 -9.27
C GLY A 114 -1.29 20.16 -10.33
N SER A 115 -0.97 19.62 -11.51
CA SER A 115 -0.54 20.41 -12.68
C SER A 115 -1.61 21.39 -13.19
N ASP A 116 -2.85 21.24 -12.75
CA ASP A 116 -3.98 22.14 -12.98
C ASP A 116 -4.08 23.29 -11.95
N GLY A 117 -3.15 23.34 -11.00
CA GLY A 117 -3.15 24.32 -9.90
C GLY A 117 -4.01 23.92 -8.71
N SER A 118 -4.64 22.74 -8.72
CA SER A 118 -5.37 22.23 -7.56
C SER A 118 -4.41 21.90 -6.43
N THR A 119 -4.77 22.24 -5.20
CA THR A 119 -3.95 21.94 -4.02
C THR A 119 -4.78 21.27 -2.93
N ALA A 120 -4.17 20.35 -2.21
CA ALA A 120 -4.77 19.72 -1.04
C ALA A 120 -3.68 19.42 0.01
N GLU A 121 -4.02 19.57 1.28
CA GLU A 121 -3.12 19.23 2.37
C GLU A 121 -3.80 18.34 3.42
N VAL A 122 -2.98 17.54 4.10
CA VAL A 122 -3.43 16.73 5.24
C VAL A 122 -2.33 16.66 6.27
N ILE A 123 -2.72 16.83 7.54
CA ILE A 123 -1.85 16.64 8.69
C ILE A 123 -2.30 15.37 9.41
N LYS A 124 -1.36 14.47 9.69
CA LYS A 124 -1.63 13.25 10.45
C LYS A 124 -0.52 12.97 11.45
N GLN A 125 -0.91 12.61 12.66
CA GLN A 125 0.01 12.14 13.69
C GLN A 125 0.53 10.75 13.32
N ALA A 126 1.83 10.51 13.49
CA ALA A 126 2.49 9.28 13.07
C ALA A 126 1.93 8.01 13.74
N GLU A 127 1.49 8.15 14.99
CA GLU A 127 0.78 7.10 15.71
C GLU A 127 -0.38 7.74 16.47
N PRO A 128 -1.64 7.41 16.14
CA PRO A 128 -2.76 7.74 17.01
C PRO A 128 -2.62 6.98 18.34
N TRP A 129 -3.16 7.56 19.41
CA TRP A 129 -3.17 7.09 20.81
C TRP A 129 -3.41 5.57 20.98
N ASN A 130 -2.38 4.75 20.77
CA ASN A 130 -2.30 3.40 21.30
C ASN A 130 -1.61 3.47 22.66
N ASP A 131 -2.07 2.66 23.62
CA ASP A 131 -1.34 2.46 24.86
C ASP A 131 0.12 2.06 24.54
N ARG A 132 1.08 2.75 25.15
CA ARG A 132 2.52 2.62 24.87
C ARG A 132 2.99 1.16 24.91
N ARG A 133 2.38 0.35 25.77
CA ARG A 133 2.64 -1.10 25.84
C ARG A 133 2.23 -1.84 24.57
N HIS A 134 1.03 -1.55 24.05
CA HIS A 134 0.50 -2.16 22.83
C HIS A 134 1.35 -1.79 21.61
N GLU A 135 1.84 -0.56 21.55
CA GLU A 135 2.69 -0.12 20.44
C GLU A 135 4.06 -0.81 20.46
N GLY A 136 4.66 -1.00 21.65
CA GLY A 136 5.88 -1.79 21.78
C GLY A 136 5.71 -3.24 21.31
N ILE A 137 4.58 -3.86 21.67
CA ILE A 137 4.23 -5.22 21.23
C ILE A 137 4.05 -5.25 19.71
N ARG A 138 3.29 -4.31 19.15
CA ARG A 138 3.06 -4.19 17.71
C ARG A 138 4.35 -4.10 16.93
N ARG A 139 5.22 -3.15 17.29
CA ARG A 139 6.51 -2.95 16.63
C ARG A 139 7.36 -4.22 16.67
N LYS A 140 7.36 -4.92 17.82
CA LYS A 140 8.06 -6.19 17.96
C LYS A 140 7.49 -7.25 17.02
N LEU A 141 6.17 -7.43 17.00
CA LEU A 141 5.52 -8.45 16.16
C LEU A 141 5.78 -8.23 14.66
N VAL A 142 5.63 -6.99 14.18
CA VAL A 142 5.89 -6.67 12.77
C VAL A 142 7.38 -6.84 12.43
N ARG A 143 8.28 -6.42 13.33
CA ARG A 143 9.72 -6.63 13.16
C ARG A 143 10.07 -8.11 13.09
N ASP A 144 9.54 -8.91 14.01
CA ASP A 144 9.80 -10.35 14.09
C ASP A 144 9.29 -11.03 12.82
N ALA A 145 8.07 -10.72 12.36
CA ALA A 145 7.52 -11.24 11.10
C ALA A 145 8.40 -10.88 9.88
N TYR A 146 8.87 -9.63 9.81
CA TYR A 146 9.79 -9.21 8.77
C TYR A 146 11.13 -9.95 8.82
N ILE A 147 11.74 -10.09 10.00
CA ILE A 147 13.00 -10.83 10.18
C ILE A 147 12.82 -12.30 9.79
N THR A 148 11.71 -12.92 10.18
CA THR A 148 11.39 -14.30 9.82
C THR A 148 11.32 -14.47 8.30
N LEU A 149 10.64 -13.57 7.59
CA LEU A 149 10.58 -13.60 6.13
C LEU A 149 11.96 -13.32 5.50
N LYS A 150 12.73 -12.38 6.03
CA LYS A 150 14.05 -12.04 5.50
C LYS A 150 15.09 -13.15 5.69
N VAL A 151 15.14 -13.78 6.86
CA VAL A 151 16.25 -14.65 7.28
C VAL A 151 15.92 -16.13 7.15
N ALA A 152 14.67 -16.53 7.41
CA ALA A 152 14.33 -17.94 7.55
C ALA A 152 13.59 -18.53 6.34
N MET A 153 12.49 -17.90 5.90
CA MET A 153 11.52 -18.57 5.02
C MET A 153 11.06 -17.79 3.78
N GLY A 154 11.38 -16.50 3.67
CA GLY A 154 10.94 -15.68 2.55
C GLY A 154 11.88 -15.75 1.35
N THR A 155 11.34 -15.36 0.20
CA THR A 155 12.04 -15.12 -1.06
C THR A 155 11.88 -13.65 -1.42
N GLU A 156 12.83 -13.09 -2.16
CA GLU A 156 12.75 -11.72 -2.65
C GLU A 156 11.59 -11.56 -3.64
N ILE A 157 10.75 -10.56 -3.39
CA ILE A 157 9.62 -10.22 -4.25
C ILE A 157 9.64 -8.72 -4.60
N ALA A 158 9.00 -8.37 -5.70
CA ALA A 158 8.62 -6.99 -5.98
C ALA A 158 7.09 -6.87 -6.02
N VAL A 159 6.58 -5.77 -5.46
CA VAL A 159 5.18 -5.39 -5.48
C VAL A 159 5.01 -4.27 -6.49
N LEU A 160 4.22 -4.51 -7.53
CA LEU A 160 3.80 -3.50 -8.49
C LEU A 160 2.41 -3.02 -8.08
N LYS A 161 2.35 -1.82 -7.51
CA LYS A 161 1.10 -1.19 -7.10
C LYS A 161 0.35 -0.66 -8.32
N ARG A 162 -0.92 -1.02 -8.48
CA ARG A 162 -1.76 -0.59 -9.61
C ARG A 162 -1.97 0.93 -9.58
N ARG A 163 -1.81 1.61 -10.73
CA ARG A 163 -2.21 3.02 -10.85
C ARG A 163 -3.74 3.13 -10.85
N ARG A 164 -4.28 4.04 -10.03
CA ARG A 164 -5.72 4.37 -9.98
C ARG A 164 -6.02 5.78 -10.51
N TRP A 165 -4.97 6.54 -10.80
CA TRP A 165 -5.03 7.87 -11.38
C TRP A 165 -3.74 8.18 -12.15
N GLY A 166 -3.75 9.31 -12.86
CA GLY A 166 -2.64 9.82 -13.66
C GLY A 166 -3.11 10.18 -15.06
N THR A 167 -2.14 10.33 -15.97
CA THR A 167 -2.44 10.53 -17.39
C THR A 167 -3.15 9.29 -17.94
N LEU A 168 -4.33 9.50 -18.52
CA LEU A 168 -5.10 8.44 -19.15
C LEU A 168 -4.37 7.88 -20.38
N CYS A 169 -4.55 6.59 -20.63
CA CYS A 169 -3.99 5.95 -21.81
C CYS A 169 -4.83 6.22 -23.06
N ASP A 170 -4.18 6.41 -24.20
CA ASP A 170 -4.82 6.58 -25.52
C ASP A 170 -5.69 5.38 -25.94
N CYS A 171 -5.53 4.22 -25.28
CA CYS A 171 -6.33 3.03 -25.56
C CYS A 171 -7.77 3.12 -25.02
N LEU A 172 -8.15 4.20 -24.35
CA LEU A 172 -9.50 4.37 -23.84
C LEU A 172 -10.41 4.99 -24.91
N THR A 173 -11.61 4.45 -25.03
CA THR A 173 -12.72 5.08 -25.75
C THR A 173 -13.23 6.31 -24.99
N SER A 174 -14.06 7.12 -25.64
CA SER A 174 -14.75 8.25 -24.99
C SER A 174 -15.63 7.83 -23.80
N THR A 175 -16.02 6.55 -23.71
CA THR A 175 -16.79 5.99 -22.59
C THR A 175 -15.91 5.48 -21.43
N GLY A 176 -14.59 5.61 -21.52
CA GLY A 176 -13.64 5.14 -20.49
C GLY A 176 -13.43 3.62 -20.49
N GLN A 177 -13.89 2.92 -21.53
CA GLN A 177 -13.63 1.50 -21.75
C GLN A 177 -12.37 1.31 -22.60
N PRO A 178 -11.50 0.34 -22.28
CA PRO A 178 -10.33 0.03 -23.09
C PRO A 178 -10.74 -0.57 -24.44
N THR A 179 -10.18 -0.06 -25.54
CA THR A 179 -10.37 -0.61 -26.89
C THR A 179 -9.64 -1.94 -27.09
N VAL A 180 -8.53 -2.15 -26.37
CA VAL A 180 -7.69 -3.33 -26.44
C VAL A 180 -7.54 -3.91 -25.04
N ALA A 181 -7.87 -5.21 -24.89
CA ALA A 181 -7.59 -5.94 -23.67
C ALA A 181 -6.06 -6.04 -23.46
N HIS A 182 -5.57 -5.70 -22.26
CA HIS A 182 -4.14 -5.70 -21.92
C HIS A 182 -3.27 -4.79 -22.82
N CYS A 183 -3.69 -3.54 -23.04
CA CYS A 183 -2.89 -2.56 -23.77
C CYS A 183 -1.46 -2.46 -23.20
N PRO A 184 -0.40 -2.55 -24.02
CA PRO A 184 0.99 -2.56 -23.55
C PRO A 184 1.45 -1.24 -22.93
N LYS A 185 0.72 -0.13 -23.14
CA LYS A 185 1.05 1.18 -22.54
C LYS A 185 0.51 1.31 -21.10
N CYS A 186 -0.62 0.68 -20.79
CA CYS A 186 -1.30 0.84 -19.50
C CYS A 186 -1.48 -0.47 -18.72
N HIS A 187 -1.12 -1.61 -19.32
CA HIS A 187 -1.20 -2.93 -18.70
C HIS A 187 -2.57 -3.21 -18.05
N GLY A 188 -3.65 -2.78 -18.70
CA GLY A 188 -5.02 -2.95 -18.23
C GLY A 188 -5.47 -2.00 -17.10
N THR A 189 -4.62 -1.09 -16.62
CA THR A 189 -4.97 -0.20 -15.50
C THR A 189 -5.64 1.10 -15.92
N LYS A 190 -5.69 1.39 -17.23
CA LYS A 190 -6.22 2.61 -17.88
C LYS A 190 -5.31 3.84 -17.81
N PHE A 191 -4.25 3.80 -17.01
CA PHE A 191 -3.30 4.91 -16.84
C PHE A 191 -1.97 4.58 -17.49
N LEU A 192 -1.32 5.57 -18.11
CA LEU A 192 0.00 5.37 -18.72
C LEU A 192 1.00 4.79 -17.71
N GLY A 193 1.81 3.82 -18.16
CA GLY A 193 2.77 3.07 -17.34
C GLY A 193 2.13 1.94 -16.52
N GLY A 194 0.82 1.95 -16.32
CA GLY A 194 0.08 0.87 -15.68
C GLY A 194 0.22 0.80 -14.16
N PHE A 195 1.45 0.69 -13.68
CA PHE A 195 1.82 0.44 -12.29
C PHE A 195 2.81 1.51 -11.78
N TRP A 196 2.93 1.61 -10.46
CA TRP A 196 3.97 2.43 -9.82
C TRP A 196 5.33 1.74 -9.86
N ASN A 197 6.36 2.49 -9.46
CA ASN A 197 7.70 1.96 -9.31
C ASN A 197 7.69 0.70 -8.41
N PRO A 198 8.44 -0.36 -8.77
CA PRO A 198 8.44 -1.59 -8.00
C PRO A 198 8.89 -1.39 -6.55
N VAL A 199 8.11 -1.89 -5.59
CA VAL A 199 8.50 -1.91 -4.18
C VAL A 199 9.01 -3.30 -3.85
N TYR A 200 10.32 -3.40 -3.61
CA TYR A 200 10.96 -4.66 -3.27
C TYR A 200 10.71 -5.03 -1.81
N THR A 201 10.46 -6.30 -1.50
CA THR A 201 10.32 -6.82 -0.13
C THR A 201 10.57 -8.33 -0.11
N TYR A 202 10.23 -9.00 0.99
CA TYR A 202 10.26 -10.46 1.09
C TYR A 202 8.85 -11.03 1.10
N GLY A 203 8.68 -12.26 0.61
CA GLY A 203 7.42 -12.97 0.69
C GLY A 203 7.65 -14.47 0.76
N GLN A 204 6.82 -15.17 1.53
CA GLN A 204 6.78 -16.62 1.53
C GLN A 204 5.67 -17.07 0.60
N LYS A 205 5.99 -17.95 -0.34
CA LYS A 205 5.02 -18.56 -1.23
C LYS A 205 4.47 -19.84 -0.58
N GLY A 206 3.15 -19.95 -0.51
CA GLY A 206 2.47 -21.15 -0.05
C GLY A 206 2.60 -22.30 -1.06
N SER A 207 2.26 -23.51 -0.61
CA SER A 207 2.11 -24.64 -1.52
C SER A 207 1.00 -24.36 -2.55
N ARG A 208 1.10 -24.97 -3.73
CA ARG A 208 0.16 -24.77 -4.84
C ARG A 208 -0.88 -25.91 -4.84
N PRO A 209 -2.08 -25.74 -4.28
CA PRO A 209 -3.16 -26.68 -4.55
C PRO A 209 -3.61 -26.49 -6.01
N ILE A 210 -3.61 -27.56 -6.80
CA ILE A 210 -4.21 -27.53 -8.14
C ILE A 210 -5.72 -27.66 -7.94
N ASN A 211 -6.43 -26.54 -8.05
CA ASN A 211 -7.89 -26.52 -8.01
C ASN A 211 -8.43 -26.47 -9.45
N ALA A 212 -8.82 -27.63 -9.98
CA ALA A 212 -9.59 -27.70 -11.21
C ALA A 212 -11.09 -27.71 -10.87
N GLN A 213 -11.85 -26.75 -11.40
CA GLN A 213 -13.30 -26.75 -11.29
C GLN A 213 -13.91 -27.00 -12.67
N VAL A 214 -14.83 -27.96 -12.73
CA VAL A 214 -15.60 -28.27 -13.93
C VAL A 214 -16.86 -27.40 -13.91
N MET A 215 -16.92 -26.40 -14.78
CA MET A 215 -18.11 -25.57 -15.01
C MET A 215 -18.84 -26.06 -16.29
N MET A 216 -20.07 -25.59 -16.52
CA MET A 216 -20.83 -25.97 -17.73
C MET A 216 -20.10 -25.57 -19.02
N GLU A 217 -19.30 -24.51 -18.96
CA GLU A 217 -18.48 -23.97 -20.05
C GLU A 217 -17.15 -24.72 -20.24
N GLY A 218 -16.82 -25.67 -19.37
CA GLY A 218 -15.60 -26.48 -19.45
C GLY A 218 -14.79 -26.49 -18.15
N ILE A 219 -13.59 -27.07 -18.23
CA ILE A 219 -12.65 -27.13 -17.11
C ILE A 219 -11.92 -25.79 -17.03
N VAL A 220 -12.15 -25.05 -15.94
CA VAL A 220 -11.42 -23.81 -15.65
C VAL A 220 -10.32 -24.13 -14.65
N GLU A 221 -9.09 -24.19 -15.14
CA GLU A 221 -7.90 -24.32 -14.28
C GLU A 221 -7.46 -22.95 -13.81
N THR A 222 -7.75 -22.61 -12.55
CA THR A 222 -7.21 -21.38 -11.96
C THR A 222 -5.99 -21.72 -11.14
N ARG A 223 -4.81 -21.24 -11.59
CA ARG A 223 -3.56 -21.39 -10.84
C ARG A 223 -3.49 -20.39 -9.70
N GLN A 224 -4.13 -20.75 -8.60
CA GLN A 224 -4.09 -19.96 -7.37
C GLN A 224 -2.99 -20.45 -6.42
N THR A 225 -2.40 -19.51 -5.68
CA THR A 225 -1.43 -19.79 -4.62
C THR A 225 -1.64 -18.78 -3.50
N THR A 226 -1.27 -19.14 -2.27
CA THR A 226 -1.26 -18.18 -1.17
C THR A 226 0.14 -17.61 -0.99
N SER A 227 0.26 -16.41 -0.42
CA SER A 227 1.55 -15.86 -0.03
C SER A 227 1.45 -15.02 1.22
N ILE A 228 2.46 -15.12 2.08
CA ILE A 228 2.59 -14.27 3.26
C ILE A 228 3.66 -13.21 2.97
N ILE A 229 3.31 -11.95 3.13
CA ILE A 229 4.24 -10.82 2.97
C ILE A 229 4.21 -9.93 4.22
N PRO A 230 5.24 -9.09 4.48
CA PRO A 230 5.19 -8.14 5.56
C PRO A 230 3.96 -7.22 5.45
N LEU A 231 3.62 -6.54 6.55
CA LEU A 231 2.54 -5.56 6.55
C LEU A 231 2.75 -4.40 5.56
N LEU A 232 4.01 -4.17 5.16
CA LEU A 232 4.42 -3.12 4.23
C LEU A 232 5.23 -3.70 3.06
N PRO A 233 4.94 -3.28 1.81
CA PRO A 233 3.87 -2.34 1.42
C PRO A 233 2.47 -2.95 1.58
N HIS A 234 1.44 -2.11 1.72
CA HIS A 234 0.05 -2.58 1.72
C HIS A 234 -0.39 -2.98 0.30
N VAL A 235 -0.89 -4.19 0.15
CA VAL A 235 -1.28 -4.78 -1.13
C VAL A 235 -2.79 -4.82 -1.25
N GLU A 236 -3.30 -4.41 -2.39
CA GLU A 236 -4.72 -4.30 -2.73
C GLU A 236 -5.08 -5.27 -3.87
N TYR A 237 -6.38 -5.38 -4.15
CA TYR A 237 -6.90 -6.10 -5.30
C TYR A 237 -6.27 -5.62 -6.63
N GLU A 238 -5.92 -6.56 -7.50
CA GLU A 238 -5.28 -6.33 -8.80
C GLU A 238 -3.88 -5.70 -8.79
N ASP A 239 -3.24 -5.58 -7.63
CA ASP A 239 -1.79 -5.38 -7.58
C ASP A 239 -1.07 -6.64 -8.10
N ILE A 240 0.20 -6.49 -8.50
CA ILE A 240 1.01 -7.60 -8.99
C ILE A 240 2.16 -7.90 -8.03
N ILE A 241 2.33 -9.17 -7.69
CA ILE A 241 3.48 -9.70 -6.98
C ILE A 241 4.40 -10.43 -7.96
N VAL A 242 5.67 -10.05 -7.97
CA VAL A 242 6.71 -10.66 -8.81
C VAL A 242 7.69 -11.40 -7.91
N PHE A 243 7.77 -12.72 -8.07
CA PHE A 243 8.79 -13.52 -7.38
C PHE A 243 10.09 -13.46 -8.18
N LEU A 244 11.08 -12.72 -7.67
CA LEU A 244 12.25 -12.31 -8.46
C LEU A 244 13.08 -13.50 -8.95
N ARG A 245 13.24 -14.54 -8.12
CA ARG A 245 13.99 -15.75 -8.48
C ARG A 245 13.32 -16.60 -9.56
N GLU A 246 11.99 -16.67 -9.54
CA GLU A 246 11.22 -17.46 -10.51
C GLU A 246 10.89 -16.68 -11.78
N GLY A 247 10.97 -15.35 -11.74
CA GLY A 247 10.49 -14.47 -12.80
C GLY A 247 8.97 -14.55 -13.04
N ARG A 248 8.21 -15.11 -12.09
CA ARG A 248 6.77 -15.32 -12.22
C ARG A 248 5.98 -14.18 -11.58
N ARG A 249 4.90 -13.78 -12.26
CA ARG A 249 4.03 -12.68 -11.83
C ARG A 249 2.66 -13.21 -11.43
N TYR A 250 2.10 -12.62 -10.39
CA TYR A 250 0.83 -13.01 -9.82
C TYR A 250 -0.04 -11.79 -9.60
N THR A 251 -1.30 -11.86 -9.99
CA THR A 251 -2.29 -10.83 -9.65
C THR A 251 -2.91 -11.15 -8.30
N VAL A 252 -3.02 -10.13 -7.45
CA VAL A 252 -3.63 -10.25 -6.13
C VAL A 252 -5.15 -10.30 -6.29
N LYS A 253 -5.76 -11.37 -5.76
CA LYS A 253 -7.21 -11.58 -5.74
C LYS A 253 -7.82 -11.23 -4.39
N GLU A 254 -7.07 -11.43 -3.31
CA GLU A 254 -7.50 -11.10 -1.95
C GLU A 254 -6.29 -10.75 -1.10
N SER A 255 -6.46 -9.85 -0.12
CA SER A 255 -5.43 -9.42 0.81
C SER A 255 -6.05 -9.33 2.20
N ASN A 256 -5.63 -10.26 3.08
CA ASN A 256 -6.13 -10.41 4.43
C ASN A 256 -5.03 -10.07 5.43
N PRO A 257 -5.12 -8.94 6.15
CA PRO A 257 -4.17 -8.65 7.21
C PRO A 257 -4.38 -9.61 8.38
N THR A 258 -3.29 -10.23 8.85
CA THR A 258 -3.35 -11.11 10.03
C THR A 258 -3.17 -10.29 11.30
N GLN A 259 -4.01 -10.56 12.30
CA GLN A 259 -4.04 -9.81 13.55
C GLN A 259 -3.65 -10.67 14.75
N ILE A 260 -2.82 -10.10 15.63
CA ILE A 260 -2.53 -10.67 16.95
C ILE A 260 -2.94 -9.61 17.97
N HIS A 261 -3.92 -9.91 18.83
CA HIS A 261 -4.47 -8.93 19.79
C HIS A 261 -4.91 -7.60 19.13
N ASN A 262 -5.63 -7.67 18.00
CA ASN A 262 -6.08 -6.52 17.19
C ASN A 262 -4.93 -5.68 16.57
N VAL A 263 -3.73 -6.26 16.50
CA VAL A 263 -2.59 -5.63 15.85
C VAL A 263 -2.28 -6.36 14.55
N ASP A 264 -2.36 -5.66 13.42
CA ASP A 264 -1.92 -6.20 12.13
C ASP A 264 -0.40 -6.50 12.15
N VAL A 265 -0.02 -7.70 11.72
CA VAL A 265 1.38 -8.17 11.74
C VAL A 265 1.95 -8.37 10.34
N HIS A 266 1.23 -9.11 9.50
CA HIS A 266 1.59 -9.39 8.12
C HIS A 266 0.32 -9.47 7.26
N GLN A 267 0.47 -9.68 5.95
CA GLN A 267 -0.65 -9.85 5.04
C GLN A 267 -0.58 -11.24 4.43
N GLU A 268 -1.70 -11.96 4.45
CA GLU A 268 -1.91 -13.18 3.69
C GLU A 268 -2.64 -12.83 2.39
N LEU A 269 -2.06 -13.22 1.27
CA LEU A 269 -2.53 -12.90 -0.06
C LEU A 269 -3.04 -14.16 -0.75
N ILE A 270 -4.16 -14.04 -1.47
CA ILE A 270 -4.58 -15.02 -2.47
C ILE A 270 -4.16 -14.48 -3.84
N LEU A 271 -3.33 -15.25 -4.53
CA LEU A 271 -2.65 -14.85 -5.74
C LEU A 271 -3.10 -15.73 -6.92
N SER A 272 -3.28 -15.13 -8.10
CA SER A 272 -3.54 -15.84 -9.37
C SER A 272 -2.35 -15.65 -10.31
N GLU A 273 -1.78 -16.75 -10.80
CA GLU A 273 -0.65 -16.69 -11.76
C GLU A 273 -1.07 -15.98 -13.05
N LEU A 274 -0.26 -15.05 -13.52
CA LEU A 274 -0.44 -14.40 -14.83
C LEU A 274 0.16 -15.28 -15.93
N ALA A 275 -0.44 -15.21 -17.12
CA ALA A 275 0.14 -15.85 -18.30
C ALA A 275 1.49 -15.21 -18.66
N ALA A 276 2.46 -16.00 -19.12
CA ALA A 276 3.77 -15.47 -19.52
C ALA A 276 3.70 -14.49 -20.70
N SER A 277 2.62 -14.53 -21.49
CA SER A 277 2.35 -13.61 -22.60
C SER A 277 1.62 -12.33 -22.17
N SER A 278 1.35 -12.15 -20.87
CA SER A 278 0.65 -10.98 -20.36
C SER A 278 1.54 -9.74 -20.48
N SER A 279 1.00 -8.61 -20.96
CA SER A 279 1.73 -7.33 -21.10
C SER A 279 2.41 -6.86 -19.81
N GLU A 280 1.89 -7.30 -18.68
CA GLU A 280 2.37 -7.06 -17.33
C GLU A 280 3.79 -7.61 -17.15
N TYR A 281 4.25 -8.53 -18.00
CA TYR A 281 5.63 -9.02 -18.04
C TYR A 281 6.62 -8.01 -18.64
N ASP A 282 6.16 -7.02 -19.39
CA ASP A 282 7.01 -5.98 -20.00
C ASP A 282 7.49 -4.94 -18.98
N ILE A 283 6.83 -4.85 -17.82
CA ILE A 283 7.21 -3.90 -16.76
C ILE A 283 8.55 -4.34 -16.17
N PRO A 284 9.61 -3.52 -16.26
CA PRO A 284 10.94 -3.92 -15.80
C PRO A 284 10.97 -4.08 -14.28
N VAL A 285 11.48 -5.22 -13.82
CA VAL A 285 11.74 -5.49 -12.40
C VAL A 285 13.16 -6.04 -12.31
N GLY A 286 13.99 -5.46 -11.45
CA GLY A 286 15.37 -5.90 -11.29
C GLY A 286 15.43 -7.31 -10.72
N PRO A 287 16.09 -8.28 -11.39
CA PRO A 287 16.16 -9.67 -10.91
C PRO A 287 17.01 -9.83 -9.64
N TRP A 288 17.90 -8.86 -9.37
CA TRP A 288 18.89 -8.88 -8.28
C TRP A 288 18.85 -7.62 -7.43
N THR A 289 17.70 -6.93 -7.37
CA THR A 289 17.55 -5.82 -6.46
C THR A 289 17.27 -6.39 -5.07
N GLU A 290 18.31 -6.49 -4.24
CA GLU A 290 18.11 -6.62 -2.80
C GLU A 290 17.13 -5.52 -2.38
N PRO A 291 16.07 -5.82 -1.63
CA PRO A 291 15.13 -4.78 -1.24
C PRO A 291 15.87 -3.69 -0.46
N CYS A 292 16.18 -2.56 -1.07
CA CYS A 292 17.14 -1.63 -0.45
C CYS A 292 16.47 -0.63 0.50
N TRP A 293 15.17 -0.70 0.72
CA TRP A 293 14.41 0.25 1.56
C TRP A 293 14.78 0.23 3.06
N TRP A 294 15.74 -0.63 3.47
CA TRP A 294 16.34 -0.60 4.81
C TRP A 294 17.78 -0.09 4.86
N ARG A 295 18.50 0.05 3.72
CA ARG A 295 19.88 0.56 3.70
C ARG A 295 19.92 2.03 3.98
#